data_AF-A0A8B9C9I5-F1
#
_entry.id   AF-A0A8B9C9I5-F1
#
_cell.length_a   1.000
_cell.length_b   1.000
_cell.length_c   1.000
_cell.angle_alpha   90.00
_cell.angle_beta   90.00
_cell.angle_gamma   90.00
#
_symmetry.space_group_name_H-M   'P 1'
#
loop_
_entity.id
_entity.type
_entity.pdbx_description
1 polymer ?
#
loop_
_entity_poly.entity_id
_entity_poly.type
_entity_poly.pdbx_seq_one_letter_code
_entity_poly.pdbx_strand_id
1 'polypeptide(L)'
;MRHSRQTNYPDWDEKESWDRRRCDSGHKRKRRSFSGTQENKHFKHDLSKLPDSNCSESKSINERDHHERRYVEEYRNEYNQGYDNGHHHRDHESGYHNHSSKSSGYSGRSSYKRKYRTHHSKSHRRKRSRSVEDDEEGHLICQSGDVLSARYEIVATLGEGAFGKVVECIDHKAGGRHVAVKIVKNVDRYSEAARSEIQVLEHLNASDPSNTYRCVQMLEWFEHHGHVCIVFELLGLSTYDFIKENGFLPFRLDHIRQMAYQICKSVNFLHLNKLTHTDLKPENILFVKSDYVEEYNPKLKRDERTLKNPDIKVVDFGSATYDDEHHSTLVSTRHYRAPEVILALGWAQPCDVWSIGCILIEYYLGFTVFPTHDSKEHLAMMERILGPLPSHMIQKTRKRKYFHRDQLDWDEHSSAGRYVSRRCKPLKEFMTCQDSDHENLFDLIQKMLEYDPAKRITLEEALKHPDATLHTPPLLQEFTT
;
A
#
# COMPACT_ATOMS: atom_id res chain seq x y z
N MET A 1 8.65 -53.50 21.94
CA MET A 1 7.86 -54.71 22.26
C MET A 1 6.40 -54.37 22.02
N ARG A 2 5.78 -54.86 20.92
CA ARG A 2 4.74 -55.94 20.93
C ARG A 2 3.57 -55.59 21.89
N HIS A 3 2.29 -55.47 21.55
CA HIS A 3 1.46 -56.05 20.49
C HIS A 3 0.10 -55.31 20.41
N SER A 4 -0.35 -55.05 19.17
CA SER A 4 -1.69 -55.31 18.59
C SER A 4 -2.88 -55.69 19.50
N ARG A 5 -4.06 -55.13 19.22
CA ARG A 5 -5.28 -55.91 18.88
C ARG A 5 -6.36 -55.04 18.22
N GLN A 6 -7.01 -55.68 17.25
CA GLN A 6 -7.97 -55.22 16.25
C GLN A 6 -9.38 -55.72 16.64
N THR A 7 -10.38 -55.43 15.78
CA THR A 7 -11.77 -55.97 15.69
C THR A 7 -12.84 -55.16 16.44
N ASN A 8 -14.08 -54.95 15.96
CA ASN A 8 -14.76 -55.31 14.71
C ASN A 8 -16.05 -54.44 14.60
N TYR A 9 -16.50 -54.19 13.37
CA TYR A 9 -17.86 -53.76 13.01
C TYR A 9 -18.90 -54.87 13.23
N PRO A 10 -20.20 -54.53 13.20
CA PRO A 10 -21.05 -55.20 12.23
C PRO A 10 -21.98 -54.26 11.45
N ASP A 11 -22.31 -54.75 10.26
CA ASP A 11 -23.20 -54.23 9.22
C ASP A 11 -24.54 -55.02 9.27
N TRP A 12 -25.67 -54.43 8.88
CA TRP A 12 -26.89 -55.14 8.45
C TRP A 12 -27.80 -54.26 7.57
N ASP A 13 -28.23 -54.89 6.48
CA ASP A 13 -28.91 -54.44 5.26
C ASP A 13 -30.43 -54.10 5.34
N GLU A 14 -30.84 -53.32 4.32
CA GLU A 14 -32.04 -53.34 3.46
C GLU A 14 -33.43 -53.90 3.93
N LYS A 15 -34.52 -53.13 3.68
CA LYS A 15 -35.51 -53.39 2.58
C LYS A 15 -36.75 -52.45 2.56
N GLU A 16 -37.05 -52.03 1.33
CA GLU A 16 -38.31 -51.68 0.62
C GLU A 16 -39.69 -51.56 1.34
N SER A 17 -40.48 -50.55 0.92
CA SER A 17 -41.74 -50.71 0.13
C SER A 17 -42.94 -49.83 0.56
N TRP A 18 -43.39 -48.96 -0.38
CA TRP A 18 -44.76 -48.53 -0.74
C TRP A 18 -45.80 -48.15 0.36
N ASP A 19 -46.36 -46.91 0.29
CA ASP A 19 -47.75 -46.73 -0.18
C ASP A 19 -48.19 -45.26 -0.43
N ARG A 20 -49.10 -45.10 -1.39
CA ARG A 20 -49.76 -43.85 -1.84
C ARG A 20 -51.07 -43.59 -1.09
N ARG A 21 -51.47 -42.31 -0.98
CA ARG A 21 -52.85 -41.74 -1.07
C ARG A 21 -52.75 -40.20 -0.91
N ARG A 22 -52.97 -39.34 -1.93
CA ARG A 22 -54.25 -38.76 -2.46
C ARG A 22 -55.24 -38.39 -1.36
N CYS A 23 -55.94 -37.26 -1.28
CA CYS A 23 -56.17 -35.99 -2.01
C CYS A 23 -56.74 -35.05 -0.89
N ASP A 24 -56.80 -33.72 -0.98
CA ASP A 24 -57.87 -32.97 -1.67
C ASP A 24 -57.80 -31.49 -1.23
N SER A 25 -58.67 -30.69 -1.81
CA SER A 25 -58.55 -29.32 -2.28
C SER A 25 -59.24 -28.27 -1.39
N GLY A 26 -58.98 -26.99 -1.67
CA GLY A 26 -59.68 -25.88 -1.01
C GLY A 26 -59.37 -24.51 -1.61
N HIS A 27 -60.07 -24.15 -2.69
CA HIS A 27 -60.12 -22.79 -3.25
C HIS A 27 -60.81 -21.78 -2.31
N LYS A 28 -60.28 -20.55 -2.23
CA LYS A 28 -61.09 -19.34 -2.02
C LYS A 28 -60.61 -18.18 -2.91
N ARG A 29 -61.53 -17.70 -3.76
CA ARG A 29 -61.49 -16.45 -4.54
C ARG A 29 -62.43 -15.41 -3.88
N LYS A 30 -62.24 -14.14 -4.29
CA LYS A 30 -63.05 -12.90 -4.11
C LYS A 30 -62.48 -11.96 -3.04
N ARG A 31 -62.43 -10.62 -3.23
CA ARG A 31 -63.15 -9.72 -4.14
C ARG A 31 -62.41 -8.37 -4.26
N ARG A 32 -62.57 -7.70 -5.40
CA ARG A 32 -62.17 -6.30 -5.66
C ARG A 32 -63.15 -5.32 -5.02
N SER A 33 -62.68 -4.10 -4.74
CA SER A 33 -63.47 -2.87 -4.75
C SER A 33 -62.62 -1.68 -5.21
N PHE A 34 -63.17 -0.91 -6.15
CA PHE A 34 -62.66 0.30 -6.80
C PHE A 34 -63.51 1.49 -6.32
N SER A 35 -62.88 2.64 -6.06
CA SER A 35 -63.44 4.02 -6.13
C SER A 35 -62.27 4.98 -5.82
N GLY A 36 -62.02 6.10 -6.48
CA GLY A 36 -62.72 6.84 -7.51
C GLY A 36 -61.78 7.85 -8.19
N THR A 37 -62.30 8.48 -9.23
CA THR A 37 -61.67 9.27 -10.30
C THR A 37 -61.49 10.76 -10.00
N GLN A 38 -60.43 11.36 -10.56
CA GLN A 38 -60.42 12.66 -11.29
C GLN A 38 -59.00 12.90 -11.88
N GLU A 39 -58.77 12.68 -13.17
CA GLU A 39 -58.69 13.68 -14.28
C GLU A 39 -57.72 14.85 -13.99
N ASN A 40 -56.70 15.18 -14.81
CA ASN A 40 -56.78 15.42 -16.25
C ASN A 40 -55.39 15.57 -16.94
N LYS A 41 -55.35 15.15 -18.23
CA LYS A 41 -54.57 15.67 -19.39
C LYS A 41 -53.08 15.32 -19.60
N HIS A 42 -52.90 14.33 -20.49
CA HIS A 42 -52.14 14.33 -21.75
C HIS A 42 -50.98 15.31 -21.96
N PHE A 43 -49.81 14.79 -22.34
CA PHE A 43 -49.36 14.79 -23.75
C PHE A 43 -48.38 13.64 -24.01
N LYS A 44 -48.64 12.85 -25.05
CA LYS A 44 -47.72 11.86 -25.63
C LYS A 44 -46.83 12.58 -26.64
N HIS A 45 -45.56 12.20 -26.69
CA HIS A 45 -44.83 12.17 -27.95
C HIS A 45 -44.20 10.80 -28.13
N ASP A 46 -44.49 10.21 -29.29
CA ASP A 46 -43.91 9.00 -29.85
C ASP A 46 -42.39 9.10 -29.96
N LEU A 47 -41.71 7.98 -29.71
CA LEU A 47 -40.52 7.57 -30.46
C LEU A 47 -40.36 6.05 -30.33
N SER A 48 -40.88 5.35 -31.34
CA SER A 48 -40.65 3.94 -31.56
C SER A 48 -39.25 3.69 -32.16
N LYS A 49 -38.65 2.55 -31.75
CA LYS A 49 -37.59 1.76 -32.41
C LYS A 49 -36.12 2.12 -32.12
N LEU A 50 -35.53 1.37 -31.18
CA LEU A 50 -34.16 0.85 -31.26
C LEU A 50 -34.15 -0.60 -30.71
N PRO A 51 -33.31 -1.52 -31.24
CA PRO A 51 -33.42 -2.94 -30.95
C PRO A 51 -32.82 -3.31 -29.59
N ASP A 52 -33.52 -4.18 -28.87
CA ASP A 52 -33.05 -4.84 -27.64
C ASP A 52 -31.87 -5.77 -27.94
N SER A 53 -30.66 -5.31 -27.62
CA SER A 53 -29.55 -6.18 -27.28
C SER A 53 -28.64 -5.42 -26.33
N ASN A 54 -28.86 -5.52 -25.01
CA ASN A 54 -27.87 -5.29 -23.93
C ASN A 54 -28.41 -5.54 -22.49
N CYS A 55 -29.41 -6.42 -22.32
CA CYS A 55 -29.94 -6.73 -20.98
C CYS A 55 -29.05 -7.70 -20.18
N SER A 56 -28.06 -8.34 -20.81
CA SER A 56 -27.16 -9.31 -20.15
C SER A 56 -25.85 -8.67 -19.67
N GLU A 57 -25.32 -7.69 -20.41
CA GLU A 57 -24.03 -7.02 -20.12
C GLU A 57 -24.17 -5.97 -19.00
N SER A 58 -25.31 -5.28 -18.95
CA SER A 58 -25.64 -4.30 -17.90
C SER A 58 -25.74 -4.94 -16.50
N LYS A 59 -26.12 -6.22 -16.43
CA LYS A 59 -26.25 -6.96 -15.17
C LYS A 59 -24.90 -7.47 -14.67
N SER A 60 -24.03 -7.95 -15.55
CA SER A 60 -22.69 -8.41 -15.18
C SER A 60 -21.77 -7.26 -14.73
N ILE A 61 -21.89 -6.08 -15.35
CA ILE A 61 -21.19 -4.86 -14.92
C ILE A 61 -21.67 -4.44 -13.53
N ASN A 62 -22.99 -4.43 -13.27
CA ASN A 62 -23.52 -4.09 -11.95
C ASN A 62 -23.10 -5.08 -10.87
N GLU A 63 -23.04 -6.39 -11.16
CA GLU A 63 -22.59 -7.40 -10.20
C GLU A 63 -21.09 -7.28 -9.90
N ARG A 64 -20.26 -6.99 -10.92
CA ARG A 64 -18.82 -6.74 -10.76
C ARG A 64 -18.56 -5.46 -9.95
N ASP A 65 -19.25 -4.36 -10.26
CA ASP A 65 -19.22 -3.11 -9.51
C ASP A 65 -19.64 -3.31 -8.04
N HIS A 66 -20.66 -4.14 -7.79
CA HIS A 66 -21.08 -4.47 -6.43
C HIS A 66 -20.03 -5.29 -5.66
N HIS A 67 -19.37 -6.25 -6.32
CA HIS A 67 -18.34 -7.07 -5.69
C HIS A 67 -17.07 -6.26 -5.40
N GLU A 68 -16.67 -5.37 -6.31
CA GLU A 68 -15.53 -4.46 -6.10
C GLU A 68 -15.84 -3.43 -5.00
N ARG A 69 -17.05 -2.85 -4.95
CA ARG A 69 -17.46 -1.98 -3.83
C ARG A 69 -17.40 -2.69 -2.49
N ARG A 70 -17.93 -3.91 -2.41
CA ARG A 70 -17.86 -4.72 -1.19
C ARG A 70 -16.41 -5.00 -0.80
N TYR A 71 -15.55 -5.27 -1.77
CA TYR A 71 -14.14 -5.49 -1.53
C TYR A 71 -13.46 -4.23 -0.98
N VAL A 72 -13.67 -3.06 -1.59
CA VAL A 72 -13.11 -1.79 -1.09
C VAL A 72 -13.62 -1.48 0.32
N GLU A 73 -14.90 -1.74 0.61
CA GLU A 73 -15.46 -1.59 1.95
C GLU A 73 -14.82 -2.58 2.95
N GLU A 74 -14.65 -3.84 2.58
CA GLU A 74 -13.97 -4.84 3.42
C GLU A 74 -12.50 -4.49 3.65
N TYR A 75 -11.77 -4.09 2.60
CA TYR A 75 -10.39 -3.63 2.71
C TYR A 75 -10.30 -2.41 3.62
N ARG A 76 -11.18 -1.42 3.42
CA ARG A 76 -11.29 -0.24 4.30
C ARG A 76 -11.54 -0.66 5.76
N ASN A 77 -12.36 -1.67 6.00
CA ASN A 77 -12.67 -2.14 7.36
C ASN A 77 -11.50 -2.94 7.98
N GLU A 78 -10.85 -3.81 7.22
CA GLU A 78 -9.67 -4.59 7.64
C GLU A 78 -8.49 -3.64 7.94
N TYR A 79 -8.23 -2.66 7.07
CA TYR A 79 -7.13 -1.70 7.24
C TYR A 79 -7.38 -0.68 8.36
N ASN A 80 -8.62 -0.22 8.55
CA ASN A 80 -8.95 0.68 9.69
C ASN A 80 -8.90 -0.04 11.05
N GLN A 81 -9.11 -1.36 11.10
CA GLN A 81 -8.98 -2.14 12.33
C GLN A 81 -7.52 -2.50 12.65
N GLY A 82 -6.64 -2.54 11.65
CA GLY A 82 -5.25 -3.00 11.79
C GLY A 82 -4.24 -1.97 12.29
N TYR A 83 -4.54 -0.67 12.21
CA TYR A 83 -3.55 0.41 12.43
C TYR A 83 -3.76 1.26 13.69
N ASP A 84 -4.83 1.04 14.47
CA ASP A 84 -5.06 1.78 15.73
C ASP A 84 -4.28 1.19 16.94
N ASN A 85 -3.37 0.25 16.68
CA ASN A 85 -2.38 -0.23 17.64
C ASN A 85 -0.99 -0.15 17.01
N GLY A 86 -0.11 0.64 17.62
CA GLY A 86 1.25 0.90 17.16
C GLY A 86 2.02 -0.36 16.75
N HIS A 87 2.76 -0.22 15.65
CA HIS A 87 3.57 -1.27 15.05
C HIS A 87 4.68 -1.76 16.00
N HIS A 88 4.38 -2.75 16.84
CA HIS A 88 5.40 -3.61 17.41
C HIS A 88 5.77 -4.70 16.41
N HIS A 89 6.75 -4.42 15.55
CA HIS A 89 7.51 -5.47 14.88
C HIS A 89 8.37 -6.21 15.93
N ARG A 90 7.79 -7.22 16.59
CA ARG A 90 8.56 -8.24 17.32
C ARG A 90 8.89 -9.37 16.37
N ASP A 91 10.04 -9.25 15.72
CA ASP A 91 10.74 -10.43 15.24
C ASP A 91 11.32 -11.15 16.48
N HIS A 92 10.80 -12.34 16.75
CA HIS A 92 11.22 -13.18 17.87
C HIS A 92 12.65 -13.69 17.64
N GLU A 93 13.63 -13.06 18.28
CA GLU A 93 14.87 -13.71 18.69
C GLU A 93 14.75 -14.11 20.17
N SER A 94 14.82 -15.41 20.43
CA SER A 94 14.87 -15.98 21.77
C SER A 94 16.31 -16.05 22.27
N GLY A 95 16.61 -15.39 23.39
CA GLY A 95 17.90 -15.55 24.07
C GLY A 95 18.02 -14.77 25.38
N TYR A 96 17.89 -15.51 26.48
CA TYR A 96 18.40 -15.24 27.84
C TYR A 96 17.56 -14.44 28.84
N HIS A 97 17.34 -15.13 29.96
CA HIS A 97 16.73 -14.70 31.21
C HIS A 97 17.50 -13.56 31.88
N ASN A 98 16.77 -12.66 32.54
CA ASN A 98 17.13 -12.31 33.92
C ASN A 98 15.94 -11.87 34.75
N HIS A 99 15.92 -12.40 35.98
CA HIS A 99 14.99 -12.09 37.05
C HIS A 99 15.27 -10.68 37.62
N SER A 100 14.24 -9.96 38.07
CA SER A 100 14.02 -9.73 39.50
C SER A 100 12.97 -8.64 39.82
N SER A 101 12.20 -8.92 40.88
CA SER A 101 11.54 -8.03 41.87
C SER A 101 10.71 -6.84 41.38
N LYS A 102 9.36 -6.84 41.44
CA LYS A 102 8.46 -6.79 42.64
C LYS A 102 8.80 -5.72 43.69
N SER A 103 8.05 -4.62 43.67
CA SER A 103 7.49 -3.93 44.85
C SER A 103 6.22 -3.16 44.41
N SER A 104 5.00 -3.58 44.79
CA SER A 104 4.23 -3.04 45.92
C SER A 104 4.44 -1.54 46.12
N GLY A 105 3.52 -0.62 45.88
CA GLY A 105 2.07 -0.65 46.11
C GLY A 105 1.76 0.49 47.07
N TYR A 106 0.90 1.45 46.70
CA TYR A 106 0.05 2.13 47.67
C TYR A 106 -1.11 2.86 46.98
N SER A 107 -2.31 2.42 47.34
CA SER A 107 -3.60 3.01 47.06
C SER A 107 -3.83 4.26 47.90
N GLY A 108 -4.29 5.34 47.26
CA GLY A 108 -4.72 6.57 47.94
C GLY A 108 -5.87 7.24 47.20
N ARG A 109 -7.10 6.78 47.47
CA ARG A 109 -8.35 7.49 47.16
C ARG A 109 -8.42 8.76 48.01
N SER A 110 -8.76 9.91 47.43
CA SER A 110 -9.97 10.67 47.80
C SER A 110 -9.94 12.14 47.37
N SER A 111 -11.12 12.57 46.92
CA SER A 111 -11.74 13.87 47.14
C SER A 111 -11.58 14.99 46.10
N TYR A 112 -12.60 15.00 45.24
CA TYR A 112 -13.16 16.14 44.53
C TYR A 112 -13.34 17.36 45.43
N LYS A 113 -12.69 18.48 45.08
CA LYS A 113 -13.13 19.85 45.41
C LYS A 113 -12.87 20.77 44.22
N ARG A 114 -13.95 21.05 43.48
CA ARG A 114 -14.05 22.25 42.62
C ARG A 114 -14.08 23.47 43.53
N LYS A 115 -13.25 24.49 43.27
CA LYS A 115 -13.69 25.90 43.27
C LYS A 115 -12.61 26.92 42.88
N TYR A 116 -13.10 27.88 42.08
CA TYR A 116 -12.62 29.23 41.76
C TYR A 116 -11.42 29.43 40.83
N ARG A 117 -11.78 29.80 39.59
CA ARG A 117 -10.97 30.60 38.66
C ARG A 117 -10.61 31.94 39.31
N THR A 118 -9.33 32.24 39.38
CA THR A 118 -8.78 33.59 39.58
C THR A 118 -7.87 33.90 38.41
N HIS A 119 -8.19 34.98 37.69
CA HIS A 119 -7.37 35.53 36.62
C HIS A 119 -6.11 36.16 37.22
N HIS A 120 -4.96 35.52 37.01
CA HIS A 120 -3.66 36.16 37.18
C HIS A 120 -2.97 36.30 35.83
N SER A 121 -2.75 37.56 35.45
CA SER A 121 -1.87 38.01 34.38
C SER A 121 -0.48 37.38 34.55
N LYS A 122 -0.08 36.52 33.61
CA LYS A 122 1.29 35.99 33.57
C LYS A 122 2.15 36.89 32.68
N SER A 123 2.99 37.67 33.34
CA SER A 123 4.16 38.31 32.77
C SER A 123 4.99 37.33 31.94
N HIS A 124 5.54 37.81 30.82
CA HIS A 124 6.51 37.12 29.97
C HIS A 124 7.72 36.62 30.76
N ARG A 125 7.64 35.39 31.25
CA ARG A 125 8.78 34.66 31.78
C ARG A 125 9.45 33.96 30.59
N ARG A 126 10.60 34.47 30.15
CA ARG A 126 11.50 33.80 29.19
C ARG A 126 11.57 32.31 29.56
N LYS A 127 11.07 31.43 28.69
CA LYS A 127 11.17 29.97 28.86
C LYS A 127 12.66 29.66 28.95
N ARG A 128 13.12 29.16 30.11
CA ARG A 128 14.39 28.43 30.21
C ARG A 128 14.35 27.33 29.16
N SER A 129 15.47 27.12 28.46
CA SER A 129 15.65 25.99 27.55
C SER A 129 15.18 24.72 28.26
N ARG A 130 14.18 24.03 27.69
CA ARG A 130 13.85 22.67 28.12
C ARG A 130 15.11 21.82 27.97
N SER A 131 15.39 20.95 28.93
CA SER A 131 16.36 19.88 28.73
C SER A 131 15.91 19.09 27.51
N VAL A 132 16.81 18.93 26.55
CA VAL A 132 16.59 18.01 25.43
C VAL A 132 16.74 16.60 26.01
N GLU A 133 15.70 15.78 25.85
CA GLU A 133 15.59 14.45 26.43
C GLU A 133 15.12 13.47 25.35
N ASP A 134 15.60 12.23 25.47
CA ASP A 134 15.21 11.10 24.62
C ASP A 134 14.20 10.25 25.39
N ASP A 135 13.30 9.55 24.68
CA ASP A 135 12.42 8.55 25.30
C ASP A 135 13.11 7.18 25.50
N GLU A 136 12.41 6.22 26.10
CA GLU A 136 12.95 4.87 26.37
C GLU A 136 13.35 4.11 25.08
N GLU A 137 12.82 4.50 23.92
CA GLU A 137 13.13 3.89 22.63
C GLU A 137 14.19 4.67 21.83
N GLY A 138 14.75 5.73 22.41
CA GLY A 138 15.75 6.57 21.78
C GLY A 138 15.18 7.56 20.74
N HIS A 139 13.89 7.88 20.78
CA HIS A 139 13.36 9.01 20.02
C HIS A 139 13.64 10.33 20.74
N LEU A 140 13.96 11.36 19.97
CA LEU A 140 14.00 12.72 20.47
C LEU A 140 12.60 13.17 20.91
N ILE A 141 12.45 13.61 22.15
CA ILE A 141 11.19 14.19 22.65
C ILE A 141 11.12 15.65 22.18
N CYS A 142 10.42 15.88 21.07
CA CYS A 142 10.24 17.21 20.47
C CYS A 142 8.75 17.58 20.34
N GLN A 143 8.44 18.87 20.41
CA GLN A 143 7.10 19.46 20.27
C GLN A 143 7.13 20.61 19.25
N SER A 144 5.94 20.98 18.75
CA SER A 144 5.79 22.19 17.93
C SER A 144 6.33 23.43 18.66
N GLY A 145 7.14 24.21 17.96
CA GLY A 145 7.88 25.38 18.45
C GLY A 145 9.29 25.09 19.00
N ASP A 146 9.71 23.83 19.10
CA ASP A 146 11.11 23.49 19.41
C ASP A 146 12.02 23.78 18.21
N VAL A 147 13.29 24.14 18.45
CA VAL A 147 14.23 24.56 17.40
C VAL A 147 15.45 23.63 17.35
N LEU A 148 15.63 22.96 16.21
CA LEU A 148 16.77 22.09 15.93
C LEU A 148 17.93 22.90 15.32
N SER A 149 19.16 22.60 15.74
CA SER A 149 20.39 23.24 15.24
C SER A 149 20.35 24.78 15.21
N ALA A 150 19.61 25.39 16.15
CA ALA A 150 19.35 26.83 16.20
C ALA A 150 18.86 27.45 14.87
N ARG A 151 18.18 26.65 14.02
CA ARG A 151 17.79 27.03 12.65
C ARG A 151 16.41 26.53 12.25
N TYR A 152 16.07 25.29 12.56
CA TYR A 152 14.86 24.64 12.08
C TYR A 152 13.82 24.60 13.19
N GLU A 153 12.77 25.42 13.09
CA GLU A 153 11.68 25.45 14.06
C GLU A 153 10.59 24.45 13.66
N ILE A 154 10.28 23.49 14.53
CA ILE A 154 9.29 22.45 14.29
C ILE A 154 7.89 23.05 14.26
N VAL A 155 7.15 22.80 13.18
CA VAL A 155 5.75 23.21 13.00
C VAL A 155 4.82 22.06 13.37
N ALA A 156 5.01 20.90 12.74
CA ALA A 156 4.14 19.73 12.88
C ALA A 156 4.92 18.43 12.63
N THR A 157 4.39 17.31 13.12
CA THR A 157 4.89 15.98 12.76
C THR A 157 4.21 15.51 11.48
N LEU A 158 5.00 15.14 10.48
CA LEU A 158 4.53 14.62 9.20
C LEU A 158 4.36 13.09 9.24
N GLY A 159 5.22 12.39 9.98
CA GLY A 159 5.14 10.94 10.15
C GLY A 159 6.07 10.43 11.25
N GLU A 160 5.79 9.22 11.74
CA GLU A 160 6.59 8.54 12.75
C GLU A 160 6.66 7.04 12.42
N GLY A 161 7.84 6.44 12.61
CA GLY A 161 8.07 5.04 12.31
C GLY A 161 9.24 4.46 13.09
N ALA A 162 9.59 3.20 12.80
CA ALA A 162 10.62 2.47 13.54
C ALA A 162 11.99 3.17 13.57
N PHE A 163 12.32 3.92 12.52
CA PHE A 163 13.60 4.61 12.37
C PHE A 163 13.67 5.98 13.08
N GLY A 164 12.52 6.57 13.44
CA GLY A 164 12.46 7.92 13.95
C GLY A 164 11.18 8.66 13.54
N LYS A 165 11.29 9.97 13.39
CA LYS A 165 10.16 10.85 13.02
C LYS A 165 10.54 11.83 11.93
N VAL A 166 9.57 12.20 11.12
CA VAL A 166 9.69 13.26 10.11
C VAL A 166 8.81 14.42 10.55
N VAL A 167 9.39 15.60 10.62
CA VAL A 167 8.71 16.83 11.05
C VAL A 167 8.79 17.90 9.97
N GLU A 168 7.74 18.70 9.85
CA GLU A 168 7.75 19.94 9.09
C GLU A 168 8.45 21.01 9.93
N CYS A 169 9.41 21.71 9.34
CA CYS A 169 10.14 22.79 10.00
C CYS A 169 10.16 24.06 9.15
N ILE A 170 10.24 25.21 9.82
CA ILE A 170 10.58 26.50 9.22
C ILE A 170 12.11 26.67 9.29
N ASP A 171 12.76 26.84 8.14
CA ASP A 171 14.18 27.17 8.05
C ASP A 171 14.39 28.70 8.17
N HIS A 172 14.82 29.12 9.36
CA HIS A 172 15.07 30.53 9.67
C HIS A 172 16.24 31.15 8.90
N LYS A 173 17.18 30.36 8.38
CA LYS A 173 18.29 30.88 7.55
C LYS A 173 17.92 30.99 6.07
N ALA A 174 16.89 30.27 5.62
CA ALA A 174 16.43 30.29 4.23
C ALA A 174 15.16 31.13 4.02
N GLY A 175 14.99 32.20 4.80
CA GLY A 175 13.87 33.14 4.65
C GLY A 175 12.51 32.57 5.08
N GLY A 176 12.49 31.59 5.99
CA GLY A 176 11.27 30.98 6.50
C GLY A 176 10.69 29.89 5.58
N ARG A 177 11.51 29.31 4.69
CA ARG A 177 11.09 28.19 3.84
C ARG A 177 10.71 26.98 4.70
N HIS A 178 9.61 26.33 4.34
CA HIS A 178 9.20 25.07 4.96
C HIS A 178 10.02 23.90 4.38
N VAL A 179 10.48 23.01 5.25
CA VAL A 179 11.31 21.84 4.94
C VAL A 179 10.80 20.63 5.72
N ALA A 180 11.11 19.42 5.25
CA ALA A 180 10.91 18.20 6.01
C ALA A 180 12.23 17.80 6.69
N VAL A 181 12.21 17.50 7.98
CA VAL A 181 13.39 17.05 8.74
C VAL A 181 13.14 15.64 9.28
N LYS A 182 13.91 14.67 8.80
CA LYS A 182 13.94 13.29 9.32
C LYS A 182 14.89 13.24 10.51
N ILE A 183 14.34 13.03 11.70
CA ILE A 183 15.08 12.90 12.96
C ILE A 183 15.18 11.41 13.28
N VAL A 184 16.39 10.86 13.15
CA VAL A 184 16.67 9.44 13.37
C VAL A 184 16.84 9.17 14.85
N LYS A 185 16.38 8.00 15.32
CA LYS A 185 16.60 7.56 16.71
C LYS A 185 18.08 7.58 17.09
N ASN A 186 18.36 7.88 18.36
CA ASN A 186 19.70 7.83 18.93
C ASN A 186 20.08 6.39 19.29
N VAL A 187 20.17 5.54 18.27
CA VAL A 187 20.55 4.13 18.37
C VAL A 187 21.50 3.84 17.22
N ASP A 188 22.69 3.33 17.54
CA ASP A 188 23.81 3.18 16.60
C ASP A 188 23.41 2.54 15.26
N ARG A 189 22.65 1.45 15.30
CA ARG A 189 22.17 0.76 14.09
C ARG A 189 21.37 1.68 13.16
N TYR A 190 20.50 2.54 13.71
CA TYR A 190 19.71 3.47 12.91
C TYR A 190 20.55 4.66 12.43
N SER A 191 21.50 5.11 13.25
CA SER A 191 22.45 6.15 12.86
C SER A 191 23.37 5.69 11.72
N GLU A 192 23.84 4.45 11.74
CA GLU A 192 24.63 3.86 10.63
C GLU A 192 23.82 3.77 9.34
N ALA A 193 22.58 3.28 9.42
CA ALA A 193 21.67 3.24 8.28
C ALA A 193 21.41 4.65 7.70
N ALA A 194 21.22 5.66 8.57
CA ALA A 194 21.04 7.04 8.15
C ALA A 194 22.29 7.63 7.47
N ARG A 195 23.49 7.26 7.91
CA ARG A 195 24.74 7.66 7.22
C ARG A 195 24.86 7.03 5.84
N SER A 196 24.44 5.77 5.68
CA SER A 196 24.34 5.12 4.37
C SER A 196 23.35 5.85 3.45
N GLU A 197 22.18 6.22 3.99
CA GLU A 197 21.16 7.01 3.27
C GLU A 197 21.71 8.36 2.82
N ILE A 198 22.44 9.07 3.68
CA ILE A 198 23.09 10.35 3.35
C ILE A 198 24.06 10.18 2.17
N GLN A 199 24.88 9.13 2.15
CA GLN A 199 25.82 8.90 1.05
C GLN A 199 25.11 8.66 -0.29
N VAL A 200 24.02 7.88 -0.28
CA VAL A 200 23.17 7.69 -1.47
C VAL A 200 22.57 9.02 -1.90
N LEU A 201 22.00 9.80 -0.99
CA LEU A 201 21.39 11.10 -1.28
C LEU A 201 22.40 12.11 -1.84
N GLU A 202 23.61 12.18 -1.28
CA GLU A 202 24.69 13.03 -1.79
C GLU A 202 25.08 12.64 -3.22
N HIS A 203 25.22 11.35 -3.50
CA HIS A 203 25.51 10.85 -4.84
C HIS A 203 24.38 11.20 -5.82
N LEU A 204 23.12 10.93 -5.48
CA LEU A 204 21.98 11.23 -6.35
C LEU A 204 21.83 12.72 -6.63
N ASN A 205 21.99 13.57 -5.61
CA ASN A 205 21.97 15.03 -5.76
C ASN A 205 23.11 15.53 -6.66
N ALA A 206 24.30 14.95 -6.56
CA ALA A 206 25.44 15.32 -7.40
C ALA A 206 25.26 14.87 -8.86
N SER A 207 24.66 13.69 -9.07
CA SER A 207 24.37 13.12 -10.38
C SER A 207 23.18 13.79 -11.08
N ASP A 208 22.23 14.36 -10.34
CA ASP A 208 21.10 15.12 -10.87
C ASP A 208 20.83 16.44 -10.09
N PRO A 209 21.71 17.45 -10.23
CA PRO A 209 21.53 18.73 -9.55
C PRO A 209 20.29 19.49 -10.06
N SER A 210 19.81 19.15 -11.25
CA SER A 210 18.62 19.73 -11.87
C SER A 210 17.31 19.13 -11.38
N ASN A 211 17.37 18.02 -10.63
CA ASN A 211 16.21 17.27 -10.15
C ASN A 211 15.25 16.88 -11.30
N THR A 212 15.83 16.47 -12.43
CA THR A 212 15.13 15.99 -13.63
C THR A 212 14.55 14.58 -13.45
N TYR A 213 15.18 13.75 -12.60
CA TYR A 213 14.81 12.36 -12.34
C TYR A 213 13.97 12.16 -11.08
N ARG A 214 13.50 13.25 -10.45
CA ARG A 214 12.44 13.23 -9.43
C ARG A 214 12.73 12.38 -8.18
N CYS A 215 14.00 12.23 -7.81
CA CYS A 215 14.36 11.78 -6.46
C CYS A 215 14.17 12.96 -5.48
N VAL A 216 13.83 12.69 -4.21
CA VAL A 216 13.78 13.76 -3.20
C VAL A 216 15.15 14.40 -3.03
N GLN A 217 15.19 15.74 -2.96
CA GLN A 217 16.43 16.47 -2.75
C GLN A 217 16.73 16.60 -1.26
N MET A 218 17.87 16.05 -0.85
CA MET A 218 18.47 16.38 0.44
C MET A 218 19.07 17.80 0.37
N LEU A 219 18.69 18.68 1.29
CA LEU A 219 19.18 20.05 1.35
C LEU A 219 20.43 20.15 2.23
N GLU A 220 20.45 19.44 3.34
CA GLU A 220 21.54 19.40 4.32
C GLU A 220 21.31 18.21 5.27
N TRP A 221 22.34 17.82 6.02
CA TRP A 221 22.20 16.94 7.19
C TRP A 221 23.04 17.48 8.35
N PHE A 222 22.65 17.18 9.57
CA PHE A 222 23.37 17.59 10.78
C PHE A 222 23.11 16.61 11.92
N GLU A 223 23.91 16.72 12.99
CA GLU A 223 23.67 16.00 14.23
C GLU A 223 23.08 16.94 15.30
N HIS A 224 22.09 16.46 16.03
CA HIS A 224 21.43 17.21 17.10
C HIS A 224 21.26 16.31 18.33
N HIS A 225 22.09 16.53 19.35
CA HIS A 225 22.08 15.74 20.60
C HIS A 225 22.18 14.22 20.38
N GLY A 226 23.01 13.77 19.42
CA GLY A 226 23.20 12.35 19.08
C GLY A 226 22.28 11.86 17.96
N HIS A 227 21.19 12.57 17.66
CA HIS A 227 20.31 12.24 16.55
C HIS A 227 20.89 12.73 15.23
N VAL A 228 20.95 11.85 14.22
CA VAL A 228 21.19 12.24 12.84
C VAL A 228 19.91 12.86 12.28
N CYS A 229 20.01 14.07 11.76
CA CYS A 229 18.91 14.82 11.17
C CYS A 229 19.17 15.06 9.69
N ILE A 230 18.26 14.65 8.82
CA ILE A 230 18.36 14.84 7.37
C ILE A 230 17.26 15.81 6.93
N VAL A 231 17.64 16.87 6.22
CA VAL A 231 16.74 17.93 5.78
C VAL A 231 16.42 17.75 4.30
N PHE A 232 15.14 17.74 3.96
CA PHE A 232 14.62 17.61 2.60
C PHE A 232 13.75 18.81 2.22
N GLU A 233 13.54 19.00 0.92
CA GLU A 233 12.42 19.83 0.47
C GLU A 233 11.08 19.30 1.04
N LEU A 234 10.13 20.20 1.34
CA LEU A 234 8.80 19.78 1.77
C LEU A 234 7.97 19.34 0.54
N LEU A 235 7.35 18.16 0.65
CA LEU A 235 6.46 17.58 -0.37
C LEU A 235 5.02 17.47 0.20
N GLY A 236 4.07 17.10 -0.66
CA GLY A 236 2.69 16.81 -0.28
C GLY A 236 2.52 15.40 0.33
N LEU A 237 1.27 14.94 0.36
CA LEU A 237 0.94 13.60 0.84
C LEU A 237 1.65 12.50 0.05
N SER A 238 1.88 11.36 0.70
CA SER A 238 2.19 10.12 -0.01
C SER A 238 0.99 9.70 -0.89
N THR A 239 1.26 8.96 -1.97
CA THR A 239 0.18 8.43 -2.81
C THR A 239 -0.72 7.49 -2.04
N TYR A 240 -0.17 6.75 -1.07
CA TYR A 240 -0.93 5.93 -0.12
C TYR A 240 -1.90 6.78 0.72
N ASP A 241 -1.40 7.82 1.39
CA ASP A 241 -2.21 8.66 2.26
C ASP A 241 -3.32 9.37 1.47
N PHE A 242 -3.02 9.78 0.24
CA PHE A 242 -4.05 10.34 -0.65
C PHE A 242 -5.16 9.33 -0.96
N ILE A 243 -4.82 8.08 -1.34
CA ILE A 243 -5.81 7.00 -1.57
C ILE A 243 -6.63 6.74 -0.30
N LYS A 244 -5.96 6.65 0.85
CA LYS A 244 -6.59 6.42 2.15
C LYS A 244 -7.58 7.52 2.50
N GLU A 245 -7.17 8.78 2.36
CA GLU A 245 -8.04 9.94 2.61
C GLU A 245 -9.19 10.06 1.61
N ASN A 246 -9.00 9.59 0.38
CA ASN A 246 -10.06 9.47 -0.64
C ASN A 246 -10.95 8.22 -0.42
N GLY A 247 -10.82 7.56 0.72
CA GLY A 247 -11.61 6.39 1.09
C GLY A 247 -11.36 5.18 0.19
N PHE A 248 -10.08 4.94 -0.12
CA PHE A 248 -9.58 3.85 -0.96
C PHE A 248 -10.17 3.84 -2.37
N LEU A 249 -10.41 5.03 -2.91
CA LEU A 249 -10.73 5.20 -4.33
C LEU A 249 -9.45 5.14 -5.18
N PRO A 250 -9.51 4.45 -6.33
CA PRO A 250 -8.37 4.42 -7.24
C PRO A 250 -8.11 5.80 -7.86
N PHE A 251 -6.92 5.95 -8.43
CA PHE A 251 -6.62 7.09 -9.28
C PHE A 251 -7.27 6.93 -10.66
N ARG A 252 -7.53 8.06 -11.32
CA ARG A 252 -7.92 8.06 -12.73
C ARG A 252 -6.75 7.55 -13.59
N LEU A 253 -7.07 6.85 -14.69
CA LEU A 253 -6.07 6.22 -15.54
C LEU A 253 -5.03 7.20 -16.10
N ASP A 254 -5.45 8.42 -16.46
CA ASP A 254 -4.56 9.48 -16.92
C ASP A 254 -3.54 9.91 -15.86
N HIS A 255 -3.92 9.92 -14.58
CA HIS A 255 -2.98 10.14 -13.47
C HIS A 255 -2.06 8.93 -13.25
N ILE A 256 -2.60 7.70 -13.33
CA ILE A 256 -1.80 6.47 -13.19
C ILE A 256 -0.69 6.44 -14.23
N ARG A 257 -1.01 6.75 -15.49
CA ARG A 257 -0.03 6.78 -16.59
C ARG A 257 1.08 7.81 -16.36
N GLN A 258 0.71 9.02 -15.93
CA GLN A 258 1.67 10.07 -15.60
C GLN A 258 2.58 9.68 -14.43
N MET A 259 2.02 9.10 -13.38
CA MET A 259 2.79 8.62 -12.23
C MET A 259 3.67 7.42 -12.60
N ALA A 260 3.16 6.46 -13.38
CA ALA A 260 3.91 5.30 -13.85
C ALA A 260 5.14 5.72 -14.65
N TYR A 261 4.99 6.66 -15.59
CA TYR A 261 6.11 7.21 -16.35
C TYR A 261 7.15 7.87 -15.44
N GLN A 262 6.72 8.72 -14.51
CA GLN A 262 7.60 9.41 -13.58
C GLN A 262 8.35 8.45 -12.64
N ILE A 263 7.66 7.44 -12.11
CA ILE A 263 8.26 6.40 -11.27
C ILE A 263 9.27 5.59 -12.08
N CYS A 264 8.91 5.11 -13.27
CA CYS A 264 9.83 4.38 -14.14
C CYS A 264 11.07 5.22 -14.47
N LYS A 265 10.88 6.51 -14.80
CA LYS A 265 11.98 7.42 -15.12
C LYS A 265 12.92 7.64 -13.92
N SER A 266 12.34 7.81 -12.73
CA SER A 266 13.09 8.02 -11.49
C SER A 266 13.89 6.79 -11.09
N VAL A 267 13.25 5.62 -11.05
CA VAL A 267 13.89 4.39 -10.62
C VAL A 267 14.89 3.88 -11.68
N ASN A 268 14.63 4.12 -12.98
CA ASN A 268 15.62 3.82 -14.02
C ASN A 268 16.91 4.63 -13.83
N PHE A 269 16.82 5.88 -13.37
CA PHE A 269 18.00 6.67 -13.01
C PHE A 269 18.78 6.05 -11.86
N LEU A 270 18.12 5.50 -10.84
CA LEU A 270 18.80 4.72 -9.79
C LEU A 270 19.51 3.51 -10.38
N HIS A 271 18.81 2.73 -11.21
CA HIS A 271 19.36 1.52 -11.83
C HIS A 271 20.60 1.83 -12.70
N LEU A 272 20.58 2.94 -13.45
CA LEU A 272 21.73 3.41 -14.24
C LEU A 272 22.94 3.82 -13.36
N ASN A 273 22.68 4.23 -12.11
CA ASN A 273 23.70 4.52 -11.11
C ASN A 273 24.05 3.30 -10.24
N LYS A 274 23.72 2.08 -10.70
CA LYS A 274 24.00 0.81 -10.00
C LYS A 274 23.39 0.73 -8.60
N LEU A 275 22.26 1.39 -8.42
CA LEU A 275 21.49 1.41 -7.18
C LEU A 275 20.18 0.67 -7.38
N THR A 276 19.83 -0.16 -6.40
CA THR A 276 18.48 -0.74 -6.26
C THR A 276 17.81 -0.09 -5.06
N HIS A 277 16.57 0.37 -5.19
CA HIS A 277 15.85 1.06 -4.10
C HIS A 277 15.42 0.09 -2.98
N THR A 278 14.94 -1.10 -3.38
CA THR A 278 14.53 -2.23 -2.53
C THR A 278 13.27 -2.04 -1.68
N ASP A 279 12.85 -0.81 -1.34
CA ASP A 279 11.61 -0.55 -0.58
C ASP A 279 10.61 0.38 -1.28
N LEU A 280 10.37 0.16 -2.57
CA LEU A 280 9.33 0.89 -3.31
C LEU A 280 7.94 0.46 -2.86
N LYS A 281 7.12 1.44 -2.50
CA LYS A 281 5.73 1.29 -2.07
C LYS A 281 5.00 2.64 -2.18
N PRO A 282 3.66 2.68 -2.22
CA PRO A 282 2.88 3.91 -2.32
C PRO A 282 3.19 4.96 -1.22
N GLU A 283 3.61 4.52 -0.03
CA GLU A 283 4.05 5.38 1.06
C GLU A 283 5.35 6.14 0.74
N ASN A 284 6.20 5.56 -0.12
CA ASN A 284 7.50 6.11 -0.53
C ASN A 284 7.45 6.83 -1.90
N ILE A 285 6.24 7.07 -2.42
CA ILE A 285 5.99 7.93 -3.57
C ILE A 285 5.14 9.10 -3.10
N LEU A 286 5.72 10.30 -3.10
CA LEU A 286 5.06 11.51 -2.59
C LEU A 286 4.67 12.44 -3.74
N PHE A 287 3.53 13.10 -3.62
CA PHE A 287 3.18 14.17 -4.53
C PHE A 287 4.05 15.40 -4.28
N VAL A 288 4.45 16.11 -5.33
CA VAL A 288 5.06 17.44 -5.18
C VAL A 288 4.09 18.40 -4.52
N LYS A 289 2.81 18.34 -4.93
CA LYS A 289 1.68 19.00 -4.27
C LYS A 289 0.48 18.08 -4.34
N SER A 290 -0.21 17.89 -3.22
CA SER A 290 -1.38 17.00 -3.10
C SER A 290 -2.71 17.75 -3.11
N ASP A 291 -2.76 18.94 -3.73
CA ASP A 291 -3.99 19.72 -3.86
C ASP A 291 -5.02 18.98 -4.72
N TYR A 292 -6.28 18.98 -4.29
CA TYR A 292 -7.38 18.29 -4.98
C TYR A 292 -8.58 19.19 -5.24
N VAL A 293 -9.46 18.73 -6.12
CA VAL A 293 -10.84 19.20 -6.29
C VAL A 293 -11.75 18.12 -5.73
N GLU A 294 -12.75 18.52 -4.94
CA GLU A 294 -13.73 17.60 -4.37
C GLU A 294 -15.05 17.75 -5.12
N GLU A 295 -15.56 16.66 -5.68
CA GLU A 295 -16.78 16.62 -6.47
C GLU A 295 -17.68 15.46 -6.00
N TYR A 296 -19.00 15.66 -6.01
CA TYR A 296 -19.93 14.60 -5.65
C TYR A 296 -20.02 13.56 -6.77
N ASN A 297 -19.69 12.30 -6.47
CA ASN A 297 -19.83 11.19 -7.39
C ASN A 297 -21.23 10.56 -7.26
N PRO A 298 -22.16 10.75 -8.22
CA PRO A 298 -23.52 10.21 -8.12
C PRO A 298 -23.59 8.69 -8.22
N LYS A 299 -22.60 8.03 -8.83
CA LYS A 299 -22.54 6.56 -8.94
C LYS A 299 -22.18 5.90 -7.61
N LEU A 300 -21.29 6.55 -6.86
CA LEU A 300 -20.82 6.07 -5.56
C LEU A 300 -21.58 6.68 -4.38
N LYS A 301 -22.37 7.72 -4.63
CA LYS A 301 -23.14 8.47 -3.62
C LYS A 301 -22.26 9.00 -2.49
N ARG A 302 -21.06 9.48 -2.84
CA ARG A 302 -20.10 10.10 -1.93
C ARG A 302 -19.27 11.15 -2.67
N ASP A 303 -18.62 12.02 -1.91
CA ASP A 303 -17.64 12.95 -2.46
C ASP A 303 -16.37 12.20 -2.86
N GLU A 304 -15.79 12.61 -3.96
CA GLU A 304 -14.57 12.06 -4.56
C GLU A 304 -13.55 13.18 -4.75
N ARG A 305 -12.32 12.92 -4.30
CA ARG A 305 -11.19 13.84 -4.49
C ARG A 305 -10.47 13.50 -5.78
N THR A 306 -10.37 14.48 -6.67
CA THR A 306 -9.54 14.40 -7.87
C THR A 306 -8.31 15.27 -7.69
N LEU A 307 -7.13 14.66 -7.77
CA LEU A 307 -5.85 15.37 -7.69
C LEU A 307 -5.71 16.40 -8.82
N LYS A 308 -5.16 17.58 -8.52
CA LYS A 308 -4.94 18.64 -9.53
C LYS A 308 -3.68 18.43 -10.37
N ASN A 309 -2.62 17.91 -9.78
CA ASN A 309 -1.35 17.65 -10.45
C ASN A 309 -0.75 16.31 -9.96
N PRO A 310 -0.54 15.31 -10.84
CA PRO A 310 0.04 14.01 -10.49
C PRO A 310 1.59 13.99 -10.53
N ASP A 311 2.26 15.14 -10.41
CA ASP A 311 3.71 15.20 -10.25
C ASP A 311 4.14 14.54 -8.93
N ILE A 312 5.06 13.57 -9.01
CA ILE A 312 5.54 12.80 -7.87
C ILE A 312 7.05 12.93 -7.67
N LYS A 313 7.52 12.49 -6.51
CA LYS A 313 8.93 12.17 -6.23
C LYS A 313 9.05 10.84 -5.49
N VAL A 314 10.16 10.14 -5.74
CA VAL A 314 10.56 8.94 -4.99
C VAL A 314 11.35 9.37 -3.75
N VAL A 315 11.02 8.78 -2.60
CA VAL A 315 11.63 9.09 -1.31
C VAL A 315 12.09 7.82 -0.58
N ASP A 316 12.77 8.01 0.56
CA ASP A 316 13.23 6.95 1.48
C ASP A 316 14.27 5.99 0.88
N PHE A 317 15.48 6.53 0.71
CA PHE A 317 16.63 5.77 0.21
C PHE A 317 17.38 5.02 1.31
N GLY A 318 16.80 4.88 2.52
CA GLY A 318 17.46 4.25 3.67
C GLY A 318 17.71 2.74 3.50
N SER A 319 17.04 2.10 2.53
CA SER A 319 17.27 0.69 2.15
C SER A 319 17.89 0.54 0.76
N ALA A 320 18.28 1.65 0.10
CA ALA A 320 18.92 1.58 -1.19
C ALA A 320 20.28 0.88 -1.07
N THR A 321 20.61 0.01 -2.01
CA THR A 321 21.83 -0.82 -1.98
C THR A 321 22.54 -0.72 -3.32
N TYR A 322 23.85 -0.49 -3.30
CA TYR A 322 24.68 -0.54 -4.52
C TYR A 322 24.97 -1.99 -4.95
N ASP A 323 25.21 -2.20 -6.25
CA ASP A 323 25.54 -3.52 -6.80
C ASP A 323 26.76 -4.18 -6.16
N ASP A 324 27.73 -3.39 -5.68
CA ASP A 324 28.97 -3.86 -5.05
C ASP A 324 28.88 -4.00 -3.52
N GLU A 325 27.72 -3.71 -2.92
CA GLU A 325 27.49 -3.83 -1.48
C GLU A 325 26.91 -5.19 -1.07
N HIS A 326 26.84 -5.41 0.25
CA HIS A 326 26.21 -6.61 0.79
C HIS A 326 24.69 -6.59 0.57
N HIS A 327 24.20 -7.59 -0.15
CA HIS A 327 22.77 -7.76 -0.40
C HIS A 327 22.10 -8.54 0.73
N SER A 328 21.31 -7.82 1.54
CA SER A 328 20.48 -8.42 2.59
C SER A 328 19.50 -9.45 2.01
N THR A 329 19.37 -10.63 2.62
CA THR A 329 18.53 -11.71 2.06
C THR A 329 17.04 -11.40 2.00
N LEU A 330 16.57 -10.47 2.84
CA LEU A 330 15.17 -10.08 2.93
C LEU A 330 15.08 -8.55 2.83
N VAL A 331 14.53 -8.08 1.72
CA VAL A 331 14.25 -6.66 1.46
C VAL A 331 12.79 -6.47 1.07
N SER A 332 12.41 -5.21 0.86
CA SER A 332 11.06 -4.76 0.52
C SER A 332 10.02 -4.97 1.61
N THR A 333 9.10 -4.01 1.70
CA THR A 333 7.82 -4.19 2.37
C THR A 333 7.05 -5.35 1.73
N ARG A 334 6.43 -6.19 2.55
CA ARG A 334 5.97 -7.53 2.16
C ARG A 334 5.03 -7.55 0.95
N HIS A 335 4.09 -6.60 0.85
CA HIS A 335 3.08 -6.58 -0.20
C HIS A 335 3.65 -6.31 -1.61
N TYR A 336 4.84 -5.72 -1.68
CA TYR A 336 5.52 -5.34 -2.94
C TYR A 336 6.74 -6.23 -3.22
N ARG A 337 6.95 -7.26 -2.41
CA ARG A 337 8.16 -8.09 -2.45
C ARG A 337 8.14 -9.07 -3.62
N ALA A 338 9.20 -9.04 -4.42
CA ALA A 338 9.37 -9.90 -5.57
C ALA A 338 9.56 -11.40 -5.22
N PRO A 339 9.15 -12.33 -6.11
CA PRO A 339 9.22 -13.77 -5.88
C PRO A 339 10.65 -14.27 -5.62
N GLU A 340 11.65 -13.74 -6.32
CA GLU A 340 13.07 -14.09 -6.12
C GLU A 340 13.58 -13.74 -4.71
N VAL A 341 13.03 -12.68 -4.10
CA VAL A 341 13.33 -12.30 -2.71
C VAL A 341 12.68 -13.29 -1.74
N ILE A 342 11.39 -13.61 -1.93
CA ILE A 342 10.67 -14.59 -1.09
C ILE A 342 11.35 -15.98 -1.14
N LEU A 343 11.79 -16.37 -2.34
CA LEU A 343 12.46 -17.63 -2.61
C LEU A 343 13.96 -17.62 -2.27
N ALA A 344 14.50 -16.47 -1.82
CA ALA A 344 15.92 -16.29 -1.49
C ALA A 344 16.86 -16.77 -2.62
N LEU A 345 16.57 -16.33 -3.85
CA LEU A 345 17.34 -16.66 -5.06
C LEU A 345 18.41 -15.61 -5.40
N GLY A 346 18.56 -14.60 -4.56
CA GLY A 346 19.27 -13.36 -4.90
C GLY A 346 18.32 -12.37 -5.57
N TRP A 347 18.64 -11.08 -5.45
CA TRP A 347 17.89 -9.99 -6.04
C TRP A 347 18.86 -8.89 -6.47
N ALA A 348 18.38 -8.03 -7.36
CA ALA A 348 19.05 -6.86 -7.90
C ALA A 348 17.95 -5.89 -8.39
N GLN A 349 18.27 -4.98 -9.32
CA GLN A 349 17.35 -3.99 -9.91
C GLN A 349 15.96 -4.52 -10.30
N PRO A 350 15.79 -5.75 -10.85
CA PRO A 350 14.46 -6.24 -11.22
C PRO A 350 13.45 -6.31 -10.07
N CYS A 351 13.88 -6.38 -8.80
CA CYS A 351 12.93 -6.40 -7.67
C CYS A 351 12.16 -5.09 -7.53
N ASP A 352 12.77 -3.96 -7.90
CA ASP A 352 12.08 -2.67 -7.94
C ASP A 352 11.00 -2.66 -9.03
N VAL A 353 11.26 -3.28 -10.18
CA VAL A 353 10.29 -3.38 -11.29
C VAL A 353 9.04 -4.15 -10.84
N TRP A 354 9.21 -5.25 -10.10
CA TRP A 354 8.09 -5.99 -9.53
C TRP A 354 7.28 -5.13 -8.56
N SER A 355 7.97 -4.37 -7.70
CA SER A 355 7.35 -3.46 -6.74
C SER A 355 6.50 -2.41 -7.45
N ILE A 356 7.02 -1.83 -8.54
CA ILE A 356 6.28 -0.89 -9.39
C ILE A 356 5.04 -1.55 -10.00
N GLY A 357 5.14 -2.78 -10.52
CA GLY A 357 3.98 -3.52 -11.04
C GLY A 357 2.87 -3.67 -10.00
N CYS A 358 3.22 -3.96 -8.74
CA CYS A 358 2.27 -4.04 -7.63
C CYS A 358 1.66 -2.67 -7.30
N ILE A 359 2.47 -1.61 -7.26
CA ILE A 359 2.02 -0.22 -7.02
C ILE A 359 1.01 0.23 -8.08
N LEU A 360 1.25 -0.08 -9.37
CA LEU A 360 0.36 0.33 -10.46
C LEU A 360 -1.01 -0.35 -10.37
N ILE A 361 -1.06 -1.63 -9.96
CA ILE A 361 -2.34 -2.31 -9.68
C ILE A 361 -3.05 -1.63 -8.52
N GLU A 362 -2.32 -1.28 -7.46
CA GLU A 362 -2.90 -0.62 -6.29
C GLU A 362 -3.46 0.77 -6.61
N TYR A 363 -2.79 1.55 -7.45
CA TYR A 363 -3.33 2.81 -7.95
C TYR A 363 -4.58 2.62 -8.79
N TYR A 364 -4.64 1.52 -9.56
CA TYR A 364 -5.76 1.20 -10.43
C TYR A 364 -7.00 0.68 -9.67
N LEU A 365 -6.79 -0.05 -8.57
CA LEU A 365 -7.86 -0.69 -7.79
C LEU A 365 -8.22 0.07 -6.49
N GLY A 366 -7.30 0.85 -5.95
CA GLY A 366 -7.41 1.51 -4.64
C GLY A 366 -7.03 0.61 -3.46
N PHE A 367 -6.55 -0.61 -3.70
CA PHE A 367 -6.14 -1.57 -2.67
C PHE A 367 -4.99 -2.46 -3.14
N THR A 368 -4.21 -2.99 -2.18
CA THR A 368 -3.06 -3.82 -2.50
C THR A 368 -3.48 -5.19 -3.07
N VAL A 369 -2.70 -5.69 -4.03
CA VAL A 369 -3.00 -6.96 -4.75
C VAL A 369 -2.56 -8.20 -3.97
N PHE A 370 -1.57 -8.07 -3.08
CA PHE A 370 -1.06 -9.15 -2.22
C PHE A 370 -1.16 -8.82 -0.72
N PRO A 371 -2.38 -8.64 -0.16
CA PRO A 371 -2.59 -8.32 1.26
C PRO A 371 -2.35 -9.54 2.16
N THR A 372 -1.09 -9.87 2.42
CA THR A 372 -0.73 -11.01 3.27
C THR A 372 0.49 -10.74 4.14
N HIS A 373 0.54 -11.43 5.28
CA HIS A 373 1.67 -11.46 6.20
C HIS A 373 2.44 -12.79 6.21
N ASP A 374 2.06 -13.76 5.35
CA ASP A 374 2.70 -15.07 5.25
C ASP A 374 3.38 -15.27 3.88
N SER A 375 4.56 -15.91 3.88
CA SER A 375 5.33 -16.08 2.63
C SER A 375 4.76 -17.16 1.72
N LYS A 376 4.17 -18.23 2.27
CA LYS A 376 3.61 -19.33 1.49
C LYS A 376 2.27 -18.92 0.91
N GLU A 377 1.46 -18.21 1.68
CA GLU A 377 0.23 -17.56 1.21
C GLU A 377 0.52 -16.55 0.10
N HIS A 378 1.56 -15.71 0.24
CA HIS A 378 1.94 -14.77 -0.82
C HIS A 378 2.26 -15.49 -2.14
N LEU A 379 3.03 -16.59 -2.10
CA LEU A 379 3.30 -17.39 -3.30
C LEU A 379 2.02 -18.00 -3.89
N ALA A 380 1.07 -18.45 -3.06
CA ALA A 380 -0.22 -18.95 -3.53
C ALA A 380 -1.08 -17.86 -4.19
N MET A 381 -1.07 -16.64 -3.65
CA MET A 381 -1.74 -15.50 -4.26
C MET A 381 -1.10 -15.14 -5.61
N MET A 382 0.24 -15.14 -5.68
CA MET A 382 0.94 -14.95 -6.94
C MET A 382 0.51 -16.00 -7.96
N GLU A 383 0.55 -17.31 -7.62
CA GLU A 383 0.19 -18.37 -8.57
C GLU A 383 -1.25 -18.25 -9.08
N ARG A 384 -2.16 -17.81 -8.22
CA ARG A 384 -3.57 -17.60 -8.60
C ARG A 384 -3.78 -16.40 -9.52
N ILE A 385 -2.95 -15.36 -9.40
CA ILE A 385 -3.08 -14.12 -10.20
C ILE A 385 -2.31 -14.22 -11.52
N LEU A 386 -1.11 -14.80 -11.49
CA LEU A 386 -0.14 -14.76 -12.59
C LEU A 386 0.10 -16.12 -13.25
N GLY A 387 -0.42 -17.21 -12.68
CA GLY A 387 -0.15 -18.57 -13.13
C GLY A 387 1.02 -19.22 -12.41
N PRO A 388 1.40 -20.46 -12.78
CA PRO A 388 2.35 -21.26 -11.99
C PRO A 388 3.75 -20.66 -11.92
N LEU A 389 4.43 -20.84 -10.77
CA LEU A 389 5.82 -20.45 -10.60
C LEU A 389 6.74 -21.24 -11.57
N PRO A 390 7.76 -20.60 -12.18
CA PRO A 390 8.70 -21.31 -13.03
C PRO A 390 9.44 -22.43 -12.29
N SER A 391 9.41 -23.65 -12.84
CA SER A 391 10.00 -24.83 -12.18
C SER A 391 11.49 -24.65 -11.85
N HIS A 392 12.24 -23.92 -12.69
CA HIS A 392 13.66 -23.67 -12.45
C HIS A 392 13.91 -22.79 -11.21
N MET A 393 12.99 -21.90 -10.83
CA MET A 393 13.08 -21.10 -9.60
C MET A 393 12.78 -21.96 -8.37
N ILE A 394 11.74 -22.80 -8.46
CA ILE A 394 11.39 -23.80 -7.43
C ILE A 394 12.56 -24.75 -7.19
N GLN A 395 13.23 -25.18 -8.26
CA GLN A 395 14.38 -26.08 -8.20
C GLN A 395 15.66 -25.43 -7.67
N LYS A 396 15.78 -24.09 -7.66
CA LYS A 396 16.96 -23.39 -7.13
C LYS A 396 16.77 -22.89 -5.70
N THR A 397 15.54 -22.72 -5.23
CA THR A 397 15.27 -22.10 -3.92
C THR A 397 15.78 -22.94 -2.75
N ARG A 398 16.25 -22.25 -1.70
CA ARG A 398 16.53 -22.86 -0.39
C ARG A 398 15.25 -23.09 0.44
N LYS A 399 14.12 -22.47 0.07
CA LYS A 399 12.84 -22.55 0.79
C LYS A 399 12.04 -23.81 0.42
N ARG A 400 12.70 -24.98 0.40
CA ARG A 400 12.10 -26.27 -0.02
C ARG A 400 10.84 -26.66 0.75
N LYS A 401 10.72 -26.23 2.01
CA LYS A 401 9.54 -26.45 2.85
C LYS A 401 8.22 -25.88 2.28
N TYR A 402 8.27 -24.99 1.29
CA TYR A 402 7.07 -24.47 0.65
C TYR A 402 6.55 -25.36 -0.49
N PHE A 403 7.35 -26.33 -0.94
CA PHE A 403 7.08 -27.09 -2.16
C PHE A 403 7.05 -28.60 -1.90
N HIS A 404 6.14 -29.29 -2.58
CA HIS A 404 6.07 -30.75 -2.65
C HIS A 404 5.98 -31.16 -4.12
N ARG A 405 6.89 -32.05 -4.58
CA ARG A 405 6.96 -32.51 -5.99
C ARG A 405 7.02 -31.36 -7.00
N ASP A 406 7.89 -30.38 -6.75
CA ASP A 406 8.07 -29.17 -7.57
C ASP A 406 6.79 -28.33 -7.79
N GLN A 407 5.79 -28.48 -6.91
CA GLN A 407 4.58 -27.65 -6.85
C GLN A 407 4.46 -27.01 -5.47
N LEU A 408 3.79 -25.86 -5.41
CA LEU A 408 3.52 -25.20 -4.13
C LEU A 408 2.65 -26.13 -3.27
N ASP A 409 3.09 -26.42 -2.05
CA ASP A 409 2.39 -27.30 -1.11
C ASP A 409 1.21 -26.57 -0.45
N TRP A 410 0.22 -26.13 -1.22
CA TRP A 410 -0.87 -25.27 -0.75
C TRP A 410 -2.20 -26.01 -0.64
N ASP A 411 -2.84 -25.96 0.53
CA ASP A 411 -4.18 -26.53 0.74
C ASP A 411 -5.27 -25.49 0.42
N GLU A 412 -5.89 -25.63 -0.74
CA GLU A 412 -7.00 -24.77 -1.19
C GLU A 412 -8.25 -24.88 -0.30
N HIS A 413 -8.42 -25.99 0.40
CA HIS A 413 -9.58 -26.23 1.27
C HIS A 413 -9.38 -25.68 2.69
N SER A 414 -8.17 -25.26 3.05
CA SER A 414 -7.89 -24.57 4.31
C SER A 414 -8.62 -23.22 4.42
N SER A 415 -8.66 -22.62 5.61
CA SER A 415 -9.21 -21.26 5.78
C SER A 415 -8.43 -20.22 4.97
N ALA A 416 -7.11 -20.33 4.94
CA ALA A 416 -6.21 -19.49 4.14
C ALA A 416 -6.40 -19.75 2.64
N GLY A 417 -6.52 -21.01 2.23
CA GLY A 417 -6.85 -21.39 0.86
C GLY A 417 -8.14 -20.74 0.37
N ARG A 418 -9.22 -20.84 1.15
CA ARG A 418 -10.50 -20.16 0.83
C ARG A 418 -10.41 -18.64 0.85
N TYR A 419 -9.50 -18.04 1.62
CA TYR A 419 -9.25 -16.59 1.56
C TYR A 419 -8.62 -16.21 0.23
N VAL A 420 -7.51 -16.87 -0.15
CA VAL A 420 -6.82 -16.66 -1.43
C VAL A 420 -7.77 -16.92 -2.61
N SER A 421 -8.54 -18.00 -2.60
CA SER A 421 -9.45 -18.34 -3.70
C SER A 421 -10.55 -17.30 -3.92
N ARG A 422 -11.01 -16.64 -2.87
CA ARG A 422 -12.06 -15.60 -2.96
C ARG A 422 -11.51 -14.23 -3.34
N ARG A 423 -10.30 -13.90 -2.87
CA ARG A 423 -9.70 -12.56 -3.03
C ARG A 423 -8.89 -12.41 -4.31
N CYS A 424 -8.22 -13.48 -4.74
CA CYS A 424 -7.37 -13.46 -5.92
C CYS A 424 -8.11 -14.02 -7.14
N LYS A 425 -7.91 -13.40 -8.29
CA LYS A 425 -8.37 -13.82 -9.62
C LYS A 425 -7.26 -13.56 -10.64
N PRO A 426 -7.26 -14.19 -11.81
CA PRO A 426 -6.26 -13.92 -12.85
C PRO A 426 -6.12 -12.42 -13.14
N LEU A 427 -4.89 -11.95 -13.38
CA LEU A 427 -4.55 -10.52 -13.47
C LEU A 427 -5.50 -9.72 -14.37
N LYS A 428 -5.79 -10.22 -15.58
CA LYS A 428 -6.65 -9.53 -16.56
C LYS A 428 -8.11 -9.39 -16.09
N GLU A 429 -8.56 -10.19 -15.14
CA GLU A 429 -9.92 -10.09 -14.59
C GLU A 429 -10.08 -8.92 -13.60
N PHE A 430 -9.00 -8.26 -13.18
CA PHE A 430 -9.04 -7.00 -12.43
C PHE A 430 -9.33 -5.78 -13.30
N MET A 431 -9.28 -5.91 -14.63
CA MET A 431 -9.61 -4.79 -15.53
C MET A 431 -11.09 -4.39 -15.41
N THR A 432 -11.31 -3.12 -15.10
CA THR A 432 -12.64 -2.50 -15.00
C THR A 432 -13.21 -2.09 -16.36
N CYS A 433 -12.35 -1.86 -17.36
CA CYS A 433 -12.71 -1.58 -18.75
C CYS A 433 -11.87 -2.42 -19.72
N GLN A 434 -12.38 -2.68 -20.92
CA GLN A 434 -11.73 -3.44 -21.99
C GLN A 434 -11.32 -2.55 -23.17
N ASP A 435 -11.09 -1.26 -22.93
CA ASP A 435 -10.53 -0.37 -23.94
C ASP A 435 -9.01 -0.55 -24.06
N SER A 436 -8.45 -0.05 -25.16
CA SER A 436 -7.03 -0.18 -25.48
C SER A 436 -6.10 0.44 -24.44
N ASP A 437 -6.53 1.50 -23.76
CA ASP A 437 -5.71 2.19 -22.77
C ASP A 437 -5.55 1.33 -21.51
N HIS A 438 -6.64 0.72 -21.06
CA HIS A 438 -6.63 -0.22 -19.95
C HIS A 438 -5.87 -1.51 -20.30
N GLU A 439 -6.02 -2.04 -21.51
CA GLU A 439 -5.25 -3.19 -22.00
C GLU A 439 -3.74 -2.90 -22.01
N ASN A 440 -3.32 -1.72 -22.48
CA ASN A 440 -1.93 -1.31 -22.53
C ASN A 440 -1.30 -1.19 -21.12
N LEU A 441 -2.03 -0.65 -20.14
CA LEU A 441 -1.57 -0.61 -18.75
C LEU A 441 -1.39 -2.04 -18.19
N PHE A 442 -2.36 -2.92 -18.41
CA PHE A 442 -2.29 -4.30 -17.89
C PHE A 442 -1.23 -5.14 -18.59
N ASP A 443 -0.92 -4.88 -19.87
CA ASP A 443 0.21 -5.48 -20.57
C ASP A 443 1.56 -5.04 -19.96
N LEU A 444 1.71 -3.75 -19.63
CA LEU A 444 2.89 -3.25 -18.92
C LEU A 444 3.03 -3.91 -17.54
N ILE A 445 1.95 -3.94 -16.75
CA ILE A 445 1.92 -4.57 -15.43
C ILE A 445 2.27 -6.06 -15.53
N GLN A 446 1.73 -6.78 -16.52
CA GLN A 446 2.03 -8.19 -16.72
C GLN A 446 3.52 -8.41 -16.99
N LYS A 447 4.17 -7.54 -17.77
CA LYS A 447 5.62 -7.59 -18.04
C LYS A 447 6.47 -7.24 -16.81
N MET A 448 5.98 -6.33 -15.96
CA MET A 448 6.61 -5.99 -14.68
C MET A 448 6.49 -7.11 -13.64
N LEU A 449 5.41 -7.89 -13.69
CA LEU A 449 5.12 -9.01 -12.80
C LEU A 449 5.57 -10.37 -13.37
N GLU A 450 6.53 -10.37 -14.30
CA GLU A 450 7.20 -11.60 -14.73
C GLU A 450 7.97 -12.22 -13.56
N TYR A 451 7.75 -13.53 -13.32
CA TYR A 451 8.37 -14.24 -12.19
C TYR A 451 9.88 -14.28 -12.28
N ASP A 452 10.42 -14.64 -13.45
CA ASP A 452 11.85 -14.77 -13.66
C ASP A 452 12.45 -13.35 -13.80
N PRO A 453 13.26 -12.88 -12.82
CA PRO A 453 13.81 -11.54 -12.87
C PRO A 453 14.72 -11.31 -14.09
N ALA A 454 15.23 -12.36 -14.72
CA ALA A 454 16.02 -12.26 -15.95
C ALA A 454 15.18 -12.05 -17.22
N LYS A 455 13.86 -12.28 -17.16
CA LYS A 455 12.90 -12.06 -18.26
C LYS A 455 11.98 -10.87 -18.01
N ARG A 456 11.95 -10.37 -16.78
CA ARG A 456 11.19 -9.20 -16.37
C ARG A 456 11.65 -7.99 -17.16
N ILE A 457 10.68 -7.20 -17.63
CA ILE A 457 10.96 -5.97 -18.39
C ILE A 457 11.89 -5.05 -17.60
N THR A 458 12.84 -4.43 -18.28
CA THR A 458 13.67 -3.38 -17.67
C THR A 458 12.91 -2.04 -17.66
N LEU A 459 13.31 -1.10 -16.80
CA LEU A 459 12.66 0.22 -16.80
C LEU A 459 12.98 1.02 -18.07
N GLU A 460 14.13 0.78 -18.71
CA GLU A 460 14.45 1.37 -20.01
C GLU A 460 13.47 0.91 -21.11
N GLU A 461 13.09 -0.37 -21.10
CA GLU A 461 12.06 -0.92 -22.01
C GLU A 461 10.66 -0.45 -21.62
N ALA A 462 10.34 -0.39 -20.33
CA ALA A 462 9.05 0.09 -19.82
C ALA A 462 8.76 1.54 -20.25
N LEU A 463 9.78 2.41 -20.25
CA LEU A 463 9.65 3.80 -20.71
C LEU A 463 9.34 3.92 -22.22
N LYS A 464 9.60 2.87 -23.01
CA LYS A 464 9.30 2.79 -24.45
C LYS A 464 7.96 2.08 -24.71
N HIS A 465 7.27 1.62 -23.67
CA HIS A 465 6.00 0.90 -23.79
C HIS A 465 4.89 1.80 -24.34
N PRO A 466 3.93 1.29 -25.15
CA PRO A 466 2.80 2.08 -25.66
C PRO A 466 2.09 2.92 -24.58
N ASP A 467 1.82 2.33 -23.41
CA ASP A 467 1.19 3.05 -22.29
C ASP A 467 2.04 4.25 -21.80
N ALA A 468 3.37 4.13 -21.78
CA ALA A 468 4.28 5.22 -21.41
C ALA A 468 4.37 6.31 -22.52
N THR A 469 4.29 5.92 -23.79
CA THR A 469 4.42 6.84 -24.94
C THR A 469 3.17 7.68 -25.23
N LEU A 470 1.99 7.28 -24.74
CA LEU A 470 0.76 8.09 -24.83
C LEU A 470 0.85 9.42 -24.03
N HIS A 471 1.93 9.64 -23.29
CA HIS A 471 2.22 10.85 -22.52
C HIS A 471 2.84 11.99 -23.36
N THR A 472 3.30 11.77 -24.60
CA THR A 472 3.84 12.91 -25.38
C THR A 472 2.69 13.78 -25.92
N PRO A 473 2.53 15.04 -25.48
CA PRO A 473 1.76 16.00 -26.27
C PRO A 473 2.38 16.10 -27.68
N PRO A 474 1.60 16.42 -28.72
CA PRO A 474 2.04 16.38 -30.13
C PRO A 474 3.25 17.26 -30.50
N LEU A 475 3.80 18.05 -29.57
CA LEU A 475 4.84 19.05 -29.83
C LEU A 475 6.29 18.56 -29.60
N LEU A 476 6.51 17.30 -29.22
CA LEU A 476 7.86 16.75 -28.99
C LEU A 476 8.27 15.63 -29.96
N GLN A 477 7.47 15.33 -30.98
CA GLN A 477 7.84 14.35 -32.02
C GLN A 477 8.85 14.87 -33.06
N GLU A 478 9.30 16.13 -33.00
CA GLU A 478 10.20 16.70 -34.03
C GLU A 478 11.71 16.58 -33.75
N PHE A 479 12.15 15.93 -32.67
CA PHE A 479 13.60 15.78 -32.39
C PHE A 479 14.01 14.36 -31.97
N THR A 480 13.66 13.37 -32.78
CA THR A 480 14.42 12.10 -32.85
C THR A 480 14.39 11.58 -34.29
N THR A 481 15.34 12.06 -35.09
CA THR A 481 15.88 11.40 -36.28
C THR A 481 17.39 11.52 -36.26
#